data_AF-A0A2K2DLM1-F1
#
_entry.id   AF-A0A2K2DLM1-F1
#
_cell.length_a   1.000
_cell.length_b   1.000
_cell.length_c   1.000
_cell.angle_alpha   90.00
_cell.angle_beta   90.00
_cell.angle_gamma   90.00
#
_symmetry.space_group_name_H-M   'P 1'
#
loop_
_entity.id
_entity.type
_entity.pdbx_description
1 polymer ?
#
loop_
_entity_poly.entity_id
_entity_poly.type
_entity_poly.pdbx_seq_one_letter_code
_entity_poly.pdbx_strand_id
1 'polypeptide(L)'
;MAPPQPEELRKPSPAESREWTLRFLQALGVDESLPASAERPDAYSALIRALLSSATVSSSPAPRVSCTLLVSSAVTNSYNTLHGGAVAAVAEAVGMACARAAAGDKEMFLGELSTAYLAAARLDAIILSC
;
A
#
# COMPACT_ATOMS: atom_id res chain seq x y z
N MET A 1 -19.64 37.90 14.93
CA MET A 1 -18.30 37.60 14.38
C MET A 1 -18.52 36.74 13.15
N ALA A 2 -18.22 37.25 11.96
CA ALA A 2 -18.39 36.48 10.73
C ALA A 2 -17.34 35.35 10.69
N PRO A 3 -17.67 34.17 10.14
CA PRO A 3 -16.70 33.09 9.96
C PRO A 3 -15.55 33.58 9.05
N PRO A 4 -14.30 33.19 9.34
CA PRO A 4 -13.17 33.53 8.48
C PRO A 4 -13.46 33.00 7.07
N GLN A 5 -13.36 33.89 6.08
CA GLN A 5 -13.50 33.50 4.69
C GLN A 5 -12.35 32.53 4.37
N PRO A 6 -12.60 31.42 3.64
CA PRO A 6 -11.54 30.52 3.23
C PRO A 6 -10.52 31.34 2.43
N GLU A 7 -9.30 31.44 2.94
CA GLU A 7 -8.19 32.03 2.19
C GLU A 7 -8.11 31.30 0.84
N GLU A 8 -8.31 32.02 -0.26
CA GLU A 8 -8.08 31.46 -1.59
C GLU A 8 -6.61 31.07 -1.65
N LEU A 9 -6.37 29.76 -1.53
CA LEU A 9 -5.04 29.20 -1.58
C LEU A 9 -4.43 29.56 -2.94
N ARG A 10 -3.48 30.50 -2.95
CA ARG A 10 -2.83 30.99 -4.16
C ARG A 10 -2.27 29.80 -4.94
N LYS A 11 -2.73 29.62 -6.18
CA LYS A 11 -2.16 28.60 -7.06
C LYS A 11 -0.69 28.96 -7.35
N PRO A 12 0.26 28.04 -7.12
CA PRO A 12 1.66 28.30 -7.43
C PRO A 12 1.85 28.47 -8.93
N SER A 13 2.84 29.28 -9.32
CA SER A 13 3.29 29.34 -10.71
C SER A 13 3.84 27.98 -11.17
N PRO A 14 3.93 27.71 -12.48
CA PRO A 14 4.52 26.47 -12.98
C PRO A 14 5.95 26.22 -12.46
N ALA A 15 6.75 27.27 -12.30
CA ALA A 15 8.11 27.17 -11.77
C ALA A 15 8.12 26.74 -10.29
N GLU A 16 7.27 27.36 -9.46
CA GLU A 16 7.12 27.01 -8.05
C GLU A 16 6.58 25.57 -7.88
N SER A 17 5.57 25.20 -8.66
CA SER A 17 5.00 23.85 -8.65
C SER A 17 6.05 22.78 -9.01
N ARG A 18 6.89 23.07 -10.03
CA ARG A 18 8.00 22.20 -10.41
C ARG A 18 9.01 22.06 -9.27
N GLU A 19 9.43 23.17 -8.66
CA GLU A 19 10.39 23.13 -7.55
C GLU A 19 9.84 22.34 -6.36
N TRP A 20 8.56 22.54 -6.00
CA TRP A 20 7.92 21.79 -4.93
C TRP A 20 7.83 20.30 -5.24
N THR A 21 7.48 19.94 -6.47
CA THR A 21 7.41 18.53 -6.90
C THR A 21 8.79 17.87 -6.84
N LEU A 22 9.85 18.55 -7.29
CA LEU A 22 11.21 18.03 -7.21
C LEU A 22 11.65 17.80 -5.77
N ARG A 23 11.41 18.78 -4.89
CA ARG A 23 11.70 18.63 -3.44
C ARG A 23 10.91 17.49 -2.81
N PHE A 24 9.66 17.29 -3.22
CA PHE A 24 8.85 16.18 -2.75
C PHE A 24 9.44 14.83 -3.19
N LEU A 25 9.82 14.68 -4.46
CA LEU A 25 10.46 13.45 -4.97
C LEU A 25 11.81 13.18 -4.28
N GLN A 26 12.60 14.23 -4.03
CA GLN A 26 13.83 14.14 -3.25
C GLN A 26 13.57 13.66 -1.82
N ALA A 27 12.54 14.19 -1.16
CA ALA A 27 12.15 13.74 0.18
C ALA A 27 11.63 12.29 0.20
N LEU A 28 11.13 11.77 -0.93
CA LEU A 28 10.80 10.35 -1.09
C LEU A 28 12.03 9.47 -1.37
N GLY A 29 13.22 10.06 -1.54
CA GLY A 29 14.47 9.32 -1.80
C GLY A 29 14.64 8.92 -3.26
N VAL A 30 14.16 9.72 -4.22
CA VAL A 30 14.36 9.43 -5.67
C VAL A 30 15.83 9.26 -6.07
N ASP A 31 16.73 9.93 -5.35
CA ASP A 31 18.18 9.88 -5.57
C ASP A 31 18.88 8.81 -4.71
N GLU A 32 18.14 8.10 -3.84
CA GLU A 32 18.70 7.08 -2.95
C GLU A 32 18.83 5.73 -3.67
N SER A 33 19.92 5.01 -3.41
CA SER A 33 20.07 3.64 -3.88
C SER A 33 19.17 2.70 -3.09
N LEU A 34 18.48 1.80 -3.79
CA LEU A 34 17.74 0.73 -3.13
C LEU A 34 18.70 -0.22 -2.38
N PRO A 35 18.26 -0.82 -1.26
CA PRO A 35 19.05 -1.81 -0.57
C PRO A 35 19.26 -3.04 -1.47
N ALA A 36 20.39 -3.74 -1.34
CA ALA A 36 20.69 -4.94 -2.13
C ALA A 36 19.60 -6.03 -2.04
N SER A 37 18.80 -6.03 -0.97
CA SER A 37 17.66 -6.91 -0.81
C SER A 37 16.54 -6.69 -1.84
N ALA A 38 16.47 -5.50 -2.45
CA ALA A 38 15.49 -5.12 -3.48
C ALA A 38 15.82 -5.74 -4.85
N GLU A 39 17.09 -6.04 -5.11
CA GLU A 39 17.57 -6.66 -6.36
C GLU A 39 17.31 -8.18 -6.40
N ARG A 40 16.87 -8.77 -5.28
CA ARG A 40 16.59 -10.21 -5.23
C ARG A 40 15.31 -10.54 -5.99
N PRO A 41 15.23 -11.71 -6.65
CA PRO A 41 13.96 -12.22 -7.15
C PRO A 41 12.90 -12.21 -6.05
N ASP A 42 11.67 -11.86 -6.42
CA ASP A 42 10.52 -11.77 -5.51
C ASP A 42 10.68 -10.79 -4.33
N ALA A 43 11.62 -9.83 -4.40
CA ALA A 43 11.85 -8.86 -3.32
C ALA A 43 10.57 -8.11 -2.93
N TYR A 44 9.77 -7.70 -3.92
CA TYR A 44 8.48 -7.05 -3.68
C TYR A 44 7.51 -7.98 -2.92
N SER A 45 7.33 -9.22 -3.38
CA SER A 45 6.46 -10.18 -2.68
C SER A 45 6.96 -10.49 -1.27
N ALA A 46 8.27 -10.55 -1.07
CA ALA A 46 8.88 -10.71 0.25
C ALA A 46 8.61 -9.50 1.15
N LEU A 47 8.72 -8.29 0.62
CA LEU A 47 8.38 -7.05 1.33
C LEU A 47 6.92 -7.07 1.78
N ILE A 48 5.98 -7.34 0.88
CA ILE A 48 4.54 -7.37 1.21
C ILE A 48 4.23 -8.45 2.25
N ARG A 49 4.81 -9.65 2.12
CA ARG A 49 4.67 -10.70 3.14
C ARG A 49 5.20 -10.28 4.50
N ALA A 50 6.30 -9.52 4.56
CA ALA A 50 6.86 -9.03 5.81
C ALA A 50 5.97 -7.99 6.50
N LEU A 51 5.01 -7.39 5.79
CA LEU A 51 4.02 -6.49 6.39
C LEU A 51 2.90 -7.23 7.13
N LEU A 52 2.66 -8.50 6.79
CA LEU A 52 1.59 -9.29 7.37
C LEU A 52 2.01 -9.85 8.73
N SER A 53 1.19 -9.59 9.75
CA SER A 53 1.39 -10.15 11.10
C SER A 53 0.97 -11.62 11.16
N SER A 54 -0.07 -12.01 10.43
CA SER A 54 -0.50 -13.40 10.27
C SER A 54 -1.29 -13.59 8.98
N ALA A 55 -1.34 -14.82 8.48
CA ALA A 55 -2.20 -15.20 7.37
C ALA A 55 -2.73 -16.62 7.58
N THR A 56 -4.00 -16.83 7.23
CA THR A 56 -4.70 -18.11 7.31
C THR A 56 -5.31 -18.43 5.94
N VAL A 57 -5.13 -19.66 5.49
CA VAL A 57 -5.74 -20.17 4.27
C VAL A 57 -6.70 -21.29 4.64
N SER A 58 -7.97 -21.15 4.27
CA SER A 58 -8.96 -22.22 4.33
C SER A 58 -9.24 -22.72 2.92
N SER A 59 -9.20 -24.03 2.70
CA SER A 59 -9.46 -24.65 1.39
C SER A 59 -10.88 -25.21 1.25
N SER A 60 -11.70 -25.17 2.31
CA SER A 60 -13.05 -25.77 2.33
C SER A 60 -14.04 -24.88 3.12
N PRO A 61 -15.31 -24.76 2.69
CA PRO A 61 -15.92 -25.31 1.47
C PRO A 61 -15.58 -24.54 0.19
N ALA A 62 -15.05 -23.31 0.31
CA ALA A 62 -14.46 -22.54 -0.77
C ALA A 62 -13.12 -21.94 -0.30
N PRO A 63 -12.13 -21.78 -1.20
CA PRO A 63 -10.87 -21.15 -0.87
C PRO A 63 -11.06 -19.75 -0.28
N ARG A 64 -10.46 -19.51 0.88
CA ARG A 64 -10.48 -18.23 1.56
C ARG A 64 -9.11 -17.95 2.15
N VAL A 65 -8.62 -16.74 1.94
CA VAL A 65 -7.38 -16.25 2.55
C VAL A 65 -7.74 -15.05 3.40
N SER A 66 -7.33 -15.07 4.66
CA SER A 66 -7.46 -13.92 5.55
C SER A 66 -6.09 -13.60 6.14
N CYS A 67 -5.79 -12.33 6.36
CA CYS A 67 -4.53 -11.90 6.96
C CYS A 67 -4.74 -10.73 7.91
N THR A 68 -3.81 -10.57 8.85
CA THR A 68 -3.73 -9.40 9.70
C THR A 68 -2.48 -8.60 9.37
N LEU A 69 -2.59 -7.28 9.48
CA LEU A 69 -1.51 -6.33 9.28
C LEU A 69 -1.51 -5.34 10.44
N LEU A 70 -0.36 -5.17 11.08
CA LEU A 70 -0.11 -4.04 11.98
C LEU A 70 0.39 -2.86 11.15
N VAL A 71 -0.30 -1.73 11.21
CA VAL A 71 0.14 -0.51 10.53
C VAL A 71 1.36 0.05 11.24
N SER A 72 2.55 -0.22 10.68
CA SER A 72 3.82 0.32 11.17
C SER A 72 4.20 1.61 10.42
N SER A 73 5.14 2.38 10.98
CA SER A 73 5.62 3.63 10.36
C SER A 73 6.24 3.43 8.98
N ALA A 74 6.76 2.23 8.71
CA ALA A 74 7.36 1.88 7.41
C ALA A 74 6.34 1.84 6.27
N VAL A 75 5.04 1.72 6.57
CA VAL A 75 3.97 1.62 5.56
C VAL A 75 2.97 2.76 5.65
N THR A 76 3.23 3.78 6.45
CA THR A 76 2.38 4.97 6.53
C THR A 76 2.80 6.06 5.54
N ASN A 77 1.83 6.83 5.05
CA ASN A 77 2.08 8.09 4.37
C ASN A 77 2.44 9.20 5.38
N SER A 78 2.71 10.41 4.87
CA SER A 78 3.03 11.60 5.68
C SER A 78 1.93 12.04 6.66
N TYR A 79 0.71 11.52 6.50
CA TYR A 79 -0.41 11.75 7.42
C TYR A 79 -0.49 10.69 8.53
N ASN A 80 0.52 9.82 8.67
CA ASN A 80 0.55 8.70 9.62
C ASN A 80 -0.64 7.74 9.45
N THR A 81 -1.06 7.54 8.20
CA THR A 81 -2.11 6.59 7.83
C THR A 81 -1.56 5.60 6.81
N LEU A 82 -2.11 4.38 6.77
CA LEU A 82 -1.64 3.32 5.89
C LEU A 82 -1.60 3.82 4.43
N HIS A 83 -0.43 3.70 3.80
CA HIS A 83 -0.21 4.17 2.44
C HIS A 83 -1.11 3.42 1.46
N GLY A 84 -1.76 4.14 0.54
CA GLY A 84 -2.71 3.53 -0.39
C GLY A 84 -2.09 2.42 -1.24
N GLY A 85 -0.85 2.63 -1.71
CA GLY A 85 -0.09 1.58 -2.41
C GLY A 85 0.16 0.32 -1.57
N ALA A 86 0.33 0.45 -0.26
CA ALA A 86 0.48 -0.72 0.63
C ALA A 86 -0.85 -1.50 0.75
N VAL A 87 -1.98 -0.80 0.82
CA VAL A 87 -3.32 -1.42 0.78
C VAL A 87 -3.50 -2.23 -0.51
N ALA A 88 -3.21 -1.61 -1.66
CA ALA A 88 -3.33 -2.27 -2.96
C ALA A 88 -2.41 -3.50 -3.07
N ALA A 89 -1.17 -3.39 -2.60
CA ALA A 89 -0.22 -4.49 -2.62
C ALA A 89 -0.64 -5.68 -1.75
N VAL A 90 -1.20 -5.42 -0.56
CA VAL A 90 -1.76 -6.47 0.29
C VAL A 90 -2.98 -7.11 -0.36
N ALA A 91 -3.87 -6.32 -0.96
CA ALA A 91 -5.04 -6.82 -1.68
C ALA A 91 -4.64 -7.71 -2.87
N GLU A 92 -3.63 -7.33 -3.64
CA GLU A 92 -3.02 -8.16 -4.68
C GLU A 92 -2.51 -9.48 -4.11
N ALA A 93 -1.69 -9.45 -3.07
CA ALA A 93 -1.07 -10.64 -2.50
C ALA A 93 -2.12 -11.63 -1.95
N VAL A 94 -3.13 -11.13 -1.24
CA VAL A 94 -4.25 -11.94 -0.69
C VAL A 94 -5.12 -12.49 -1.82
N GLY A 95 -5.46 -11.67 -2.81
CA GLY A 95 -6.24 -12.09 -3.98
C GLY A 95 -5.55 -13.18 -4.78
N MET A 96 -4.26 -13.01 -5.07
CA MET A 96 -3.44 -14.00 -5.76
C MET A 96 -3.30 -15.29 -4.95
N ALA A 97 -3.13 -15.21 -3.62
CA ALA A 97 -3.09 -16.40 -2.76
C ALA A 97 -4.43 -17.16 -2.80
N CYS A 98 -5.56 -16.45 -2.79
CA CYS A 98 -6.89 -17.03 -2.91
C CYS A 98 -7.09 -17.70 -4.28
N ALA A 99 -6.70 -17.03 -5.36
CA ALA A 99 -6.76 -17.57 -6.72
C ALA A 99 -5.91 -18.85 -6.86
N ARG A 100 -4.70 -18.88 -6.29
CA ARG A 100 -3.84 -20.08 -6.22
C ARG A 100 -4.50 -21.21 -5.45
N ALA A 101 -5.08 -20.93 -4.29
CA ALA A 101 -5.80 -21.94 -3.50
C ALA A 101 -6.99 -22.55 -4.26
N ALA A 102 -7.61 -21.80 -5.20
CA ALA A 102 -8.69 -22.28 -6.04
C ALA A 102 -8.24 -23.02 -7.30
N ALA A 103 -7.24 -22.48 -8.01
CA ALA A 103 -6.83 -22.99 -9.31
C ALA A 103 -5.70 -24.04 -9.26
N GLY A 104 -5.07 -24.21 -8.09
CA GLY A 104 -3.88 -25.01 -7.89
C GLY A 104 -2.60 -24.31 -8.40
N ASP A 105 -1.56 -25.10 -8.64
CA ASP A 105 -0.22 -24.61 -9.04
C ASP A 105 -0.10 -24.22 -10.51
N LYS A 106 -1.15 -23.60 -11.06
CA LYS A 106 -1.11 -23.08 -12.44
C LYS A 106 -0.39 -21.74 -12.47
N GLU A 107 0.30 -21.46 -13.58
CA GLU A 107 0.74 -20.10 -13.85
C GLU A 107 -0.45 -19.17 -13.96
N MET A 108 -0.31 -18.00 -13.34
CA MET A 108 -1.35 -16.98 -13.30
C MET A 108 -0.70 -15.61 -13.08
N PHE A 109 -1.34 -14.59 -13.63
CA PHE A 109 -0.97 -13.20 -13.47
C PHE A 109 -2.21 -12.39 -13.10
N LEU A 110 -2.00 -11.30 -12.37
CA LEU A 110 -3.06 -10.35 -12.06
C LEU A 110 -3.38 -9.53 -13.31
N GLY A 111 -4.57 -9.69 -13.88
CA GLY A 111 -5.01 -8.92 -15.04
C GLY A 111 -5.45 -7.50 -14.69
N GLU A 112 -6.21 -7.35 -13.61
CA GLU A 112 -6.71 -6.06 -13.13
C GLU A 112 -6.90 -6.10 -11.60
N LEU A 113 -6.63 -4.99 -10.93
CA LEU A 113 -6.93 -4.77 -9.52
C LEU A 113 -7.64 -3.42 -9.38
N SER A 114 -8.83 -3.43 -8.79
CA SER A 114 -9.56 -2.23 -8.41
C SER A 114 -9.63 -2.14 -6.89
N THR A 115 -9.17 -1.02 -6.33
CA THR A 115 -9.11 -0.78 -4.88
C THR A 115 -9.88 0.47 -4.53
N ALA A 116 -10.82 0.37 -3.59
CA ALA A 116 -11.55 1.50 -3.04
C ALA A 116 -11.06 1.83 -1.62
N TYR A 117 -10.70 3.08 -1.37
CA TYR A 117 -10.22 3.56 -0.08
C TYR A 117 -11.36 4.20 0.71
N LEU A 118 -11.98 3.43 1.61
CA LEU A 118 -13.19 3.86 2.34
C LEU A 118 -12.89 4.66 3.60
N ALA A 119 -11.81 4.32 4.30
CA ALA A 119 -11.40 4.97 5.54
C ALA A 119 -9.89 4.88 5.73
N ALA A 120 -9.32 5.86 6.43
CA ALA A 120 -7.90 5.88 6.74
C ALA A 120 -7.61 5.02 7.99
N ALA A 121 -6.65 4.09 7.88
CA ALA A 121 -6.15 3.33 9.01
C ALA A 121 -4.92 4.03 9.60
N ARG A 122 -4.96 4.37 10.89
CA ARG A 122 -3.86 5.09 11.56
C ARG A 122 -2.70 4.16 11.92
N LEU A 123 -1.52 4.74 12.14
CA LEU A 123 -0.39 4.08 12.80
C LEU A 123 -0.86 3.31 14.05
N ASP A 124 -0.29 2.12 14.25
CA ASP A 124 -0.57 1.15 15.31
C ASP A 124 -1.96 0.48 15.25
N ALA A 125 -2.78 0.80 14.26
CA ALA A 125 -4.02 0.06 14.03
C ALA A 125 -3.73 -1.36 13.51
N ILE A 126 -4.59 -2.31 13.89
CA ILE A 126 -4.60 -3.67 13.33
C ILE A 126 -5.70 -3.73 12.28
N ILE A 127 -5.34 -4.17 11.08
CA ILE A 127 -6.26 -4.38 9.96
C ILE A 127 -6.42 -5.88 9.75
N LEU A 128 -7.68 -6.31 9.57
CA LEU A 128 -8.02 -7.66 9.12
C LEU A 128 -8.47 -7.59 7.65
N SER A 129 -7.74 -8.29 6.77
CA SER A 129 -8.16 -8.59 5.41
C SER A 129 -8.75 -10.00 5.38
N CYS A 130 -9.87 -10.18 4.71
CA CYS A 130 -10.79 -11.30 4.90
C CYS A 130 -11.18 -11.98 3.60
#